data_AF-A0A7Y1ZWF8-F1
#
_entry.id   AF-A0A7Y1ZWF8-F1
#
_cell.length_a   1.000
_cell.length_b   1.000
_cell.length_c   1.000
_cell.angle_alpha   90.00
_cell.angle_beta   90.00
_cell.angle_gamma   90.00
#
_symmetry.space_group_name_H-M   'P 1'
#
loop_
_entity.id
_entity.type
_entity.pdbx_description
1 polymer ?
#
loop_
_entity_poly.entity_id
_entity_poly.type
_entity_poly.pdbx_seq_one_letter_code
_entity_poly.pdbx_strand_id
1 'polypeptide(L)'
;MSGVWIFGYGSLVSPTSFGFTLGRELLMGVDVFEAELDGYGRRWNYGTATRFWAPRLDDGRDHHWTFVALGIEAAAGETTNGVVAHVTDDELPALDRRERNYDRVDVTDQVTIHGRGGPSTGDRIVTYVPGATAIDLYETARARGEAAITRRYWDLVDGAFAALGHDRRERYHATTPLPDIPVIVAPDEQTPVRHRA
;
A
#
# COMPACT_ATOMS: atom_id res chain seq x y z
N MET A 1 -6.89 -13.18 22.03
CA MET A 1 -7.48 -13.44 20.71
C MET A 1 -6.34 -13.86 19.81
N SER A 2 -6.48 -14.95 19.07
CA SER A 2 -5.51 -15.33 18.06
C SER A 2 -5.60 -14.39 16.86
N GLY A 3 -4.51 -14.28 16.12
CA GLY A 3 -4.37 -13.36 15.02
C GLY A 3 -2.96 -13.39 14.47
N VAL A 4 -2.69 -12.46 13.57
CA VAL A 4 -1.40 -12.29 12.91
C VAL A 4 -1.08 -10.80 12.85
N TRP A 5 0.21 -10.47 12.92
CA TRP A 5 0.65 -9.11 12.69
C TRP A 5 0.90 -8.88 11.21
N ILE A 6 0.44 -7.75 10.70
CA ILE A 6 0.60 -7.38 9.29
C ILE A 6 1.61 -6.25 9.19
N PHE A 7 2.69 -6.46 8.43
CA PHE A 7 3.57 -5.38 7.98
C PHE A 7 2.98 -4.69 6.76
N GLY A 8 2.65 -3.41 6.90
CA GLY A 8 2.12 -2.53 5.86
C GLY A 8 3.14 -1.48 5.42
N TYR A 9 3.31 -1.31 4.10
CA TYR A 9 4.34 -0.45 3.50
C TYR A 9 3.80 0.56 2.46
N GLY A 10 2.50 0.54 2.20
CA GLY A 10 1.79 1.45 1.30
C GLY A 10 0.59 2.06 2.01
N SER A 11 -0.61 1.94 1.44
CA SER A 11 -1.83 2.52 2.04
C SER A 11 -2.15 2.02 3.46
N LEU A 12 -1.67 0.83 3.86
CA LEU A 12 -1.82 0.30 5.22
C LEU A 12 -0.98 1.06 6.27
N VAL A 13 -0.05 1.92 5.86
CA VAL A 13 0.65 2.84 6.77
C VAL A 13 -0.30 3.85 7.39
N SER A 14 -1.41 4.18 6.71
CA SER A 14 -2.47 5.03 7.26
C SER A 14 -3.36 4.23 8.22
N PRO A 15 -3.42 4.56 9.53
CA PRO A 15 -4.32 3.89 10.47
C PRO A 15 -5.79 4.03 10.06
N THR A 16 -6.16 5.15 9.44
CA THR A 16 -7.51 5.38 8.91
C THR A 16 -7.83 4.42 7.75
N SER A 17 -6.93 4.29 6.77
CA SER A 17 -7.14 3.37 5.64
C SER A 17 -7.17 1.92 6.10
N PHE A 18 -6.26 1.55 7.01
CA PHE A 18 -6.16 0.20 7.54
C PHE A 18 -7.39 -0.12 8.41
N GLY A 19 -7.73 0.73 9.37
CA GLY A 19 -8.89 0.57 10.25
C GLY A 19 -10.22 0.49 9.50
N PHE A 20 -10.39 1.28 8.43
CA PHE A 20 -11.58 1.16 7.55
C PHE A 20 -11.77 -0.26 6.99
N THR A 21 -10.68 -0.96 6.68
CA THR A 21 -10.76 -2.36 6.19
C THR A 21 -11.10 -3.34 7.28
N LEU A 22 -10.58 -3.12 8.49
CA LEU A 22 -10.86 -3.98 9.64
C LEU A 22 -12.23 -3.69 10.27
N GLY A 23 -12.86 -2.56 9.92
CA GLY A 23 -14.12 -2.13 10.50
C GLY A 23 -13.99 -1.54 11.91
N ARG A 24 -12.79 -1.09 12.30
CA ARG A 24 -12.52 -0.45 13.60
C ARG A 24 -11.49 0.67 13.49
N GLU A 25 -11.45 1.55 14.49
CA GLU A 25 -10.39 2.55 14.59
C GLU A 25 -9.05 1.90 14.98
N LEU A 26 -7.96 2.44 14.42
CA LEU A 26 -6.60 2.07 14.75
C LEU A 26 -5.83 3.31 15.20
N LEU A 27 -5.10 3.20 16.30
CA LEU A 27 -4.32 4.29 16.86
C LEU A 27 -2.81 4.00 16.77
N MET A 28 -2.04 4.98 16.29
CA MET A 28 -0.57 4.91 16.30
C MET A 28 -0.04 4.78 17.73
N GLY A 29 0.93 3.90 17.92
CA GLY A 29 1.54 3.60 19.22
C GLY A 29 0.69 2.73 20.15
N VAL A 30 -0.51 2.34 19.73
CA VAL A 30 -1.41 1.44 20.48
C VAL A 30 -1.74 0.19 19.66
N ASP A 31 -2.28 0.39 18.46
CA ASP A 31 -2.60 -0.70 17.53
C ASP A 31 -1.58 -0.85 16.42
N VAL A 32 -0.93 0.27 16.05
CA VAL A 32 -0.04 0.40 14.90
C VAL A 32 1.33 0.89 15.37
N PHE A 33 2.39 0.18 15.00
CA PHE A 33 3.76 0.48 15.42
C PHE A 33 4.65 0.67 14.21
N GLU A 34 5.54 1.66 14.25
CA GLU A 34 6.55 1.86 13.21
C GLU A 34 7.45 0.62 13.10
N ALA A 35 7.79 0.24 11.87
CA ALA A 35 8.62 -0.93 11.62
C ALA A 35 9.43 -0.78 10.34
N GLU A 36 10.44 -1.64 10.20
CA GLU A 36 11.28 -1.78 9.02
C GLU A 36 11.31 -3.25 8.61
N LEU A 37 11.27 -3.51 7.31
CA LEU A 37 11.34 -4.83 6.71
C LEU A 37 12.61 -4.95 5.86
N ASP A 38 13.52 -5.82 6.28
CA ASP A 38 14.79 -6.06 5.62
C ASP A 38 14.68 -7.10 4.49
N GLY A 39 15.47 -6.92 3.45
CA GLY A 39 15.52 -7.80 2.28
C GLY A 39 14.41 -7.56 1.28
N TYR A 40 13.69 -6.45 1.40
CA TYR A 40 12.63 -6.04 0.48
C TYR A 40 12.78 -4.59 0.05
N GLY A 41 12.63 -4.37 -1.26
CA GLY A 41 12.62 -3.06 -1.90
C GLY A 41 11.21 -2.66 -2.31
N ARG A 42 10.84 -1.39 -2.08
CA ARG A 42 9.54 -0.86 -2.49
C ARG A 42 9.52 -0.53 -3.99
N ARG A 43 8.43 -0.88 -4.69
CA ARG A 43 8.27 -0.68 -6.14
C ARG A 43 6.85 -0.24 -6.51
N TRP A 44 6.70 0.42 -7.65
CA TRP A 44 5.40 0.67 -8.30
C TRP A 44 5.05 -0.49 -9.23
N ASN A 45 4.80 -1.68 -8.69
CA ASN A 45 4.67 -2.92 -9.47
C ASN A 45 3.33 -3.65 -9.28
N TYR A 46 2.35 -3.03 -8.62
CA TYR A 46 1.01 -3.62 -8.46
C TYR A 46 0.01 -3.02 -9.45
N GLY A 47 -0.31 -3.76 -10.51
CA GLY A 47 -1.37 -3.41 -11.45
C GLY A 47 -2.75 -3.86 -10.95
N THR A 48 -3.69 -2.92 -10.83
CA THR A 48 -5.08 -3.24 -10.50
C THR A 48 -5.82 -3.75 -11.73
N ALA A 49 -6.67 -4.76 -11.56
CA ALA A 49 -7.51 -5.27 -12.64
C ALA A 49 -8.66 -4.30 -13.04
N THR A 50 -8.88 -3.25 -12.24
CA THR A 50 -9.95 -2.29 -12.49
C THR A 50 -9.51 -1.31 -13.57
N ARG A 51 -10.06 -1.47 -14.78
CA ARG A 51 -9.91 -0.48 -15.85
C ARG A 51 -10.95 0.60 -15.65
N PHE A 52 -10.49 1.83 -15.45
CA PHE A 52 -11.39 2.98 -15.43
C PHE A 52 -11.30 3.70 -16.77
N TRP A 53 -12.47 4.02 -17.31
CA TRP A 53 -12.58 5.02 -18.37
C TRP A 53 -12.33 6.38 -17.73
N ALA A 54 -11.29 7.09 -18.16
CA ALA A 54 -11.07 8.47 -17.78
C ALA A 54 -11.30 9.40 -18.98
N PRO A 55 -12.15 10.44 -18.84
CA PRO A 55 -12.32 11.41 -19.91
C PRO A 55 -11.00 12.14 -20.14
N ARG A 56 -10.55 12.09 -21.40
CA ARG A 56 -9.53 12.91 -22.08
C ARG A 56 -8.40 13.47 -21.20
N LEU A 57 -7.21 12.89 -21.35
CA LEU A 57 -6.02 13.72 -21.33
C LEU A 57 -6.14 14.77 -22.46
N ASP A 58 -5.41 15.89 -22.37
CA ASP A 58 -5.43 16.99 -23.37
C ASP A 58 -5.08 16.57 -24.82
N ASP A 59 -4.80 15.29 -25.05
CA ASP A 59 -4.57 14.68 -26.36
C ASP A 59 -5.85 14.24 -27.09
N GLY A 60 -7.03 14.42 -26.48
CA GLY A 60 -8.33 14.17 -27.11
C GLY A 60 -8.73 12.70 -27.26
N ARG A 61 -7.94 11.76 -26.71
CA ARG A 61 -8.19 10.32 -26.77
C ARG A 61 -8.81 9.77 -25.49
N ASP A 62 -9.60 8.71 -25.62
CA ASP A 62 -10.07 7.91 -24.50
C ASP A 62 -8.94 7.00 -24.03
N HIS A 63 -8.64 7.04 -22.74
CA HIS A 63 -7.62 6.20 -22.12
C HIS A 63 -8.27 5.19 -21.18
N HIS A 64 -7.89 3.92 -21.31
CA HIS A 64 -8.24 2.87 -20.37
C HIS A 64 -7.07 2.66 -19.42
N TRP A 65 -7.17 3.22 -18.22
CA TRP A 65 -6.07 3.14 -17.27
C TRP A 65 -6.11 1.86 -16.46
N THR A 66 -4.96 1.19 -16.36
CA THR A 66 -4.65 0.30 -15.24
C THR A 66 -4.06 1.15 -14.14
N PHE A 67 -4.75 1.23 -13.00
CA PHE A 67 -4.21 1.92 -11.84
C PHE A 67 -3.15 1.09 -11.13
N VAL A 68 -2.09 1.77 -10.71
CA VAL A 68 -0.91 1.18 -10.10
C VAL A 68 -0.81 1.61 -8.64
N ALA A 69 -0.51 0.64 -7.79
CA ALA A 69 -0.22 0.86 -6.37
C ALA A 69 1.21 0.39 -6.04
N LEU A 70 1.64 0.66 -4.81
CA LEU A 70 2.91 0.17 -4.30
C LEU A 70 2.84 -1.32 -4.01
N GLY A 71 3.89 -2.02 -4.41
CA GLY A 71 4.26 -3.32 -3.90
C GLY A 71 5.67 -3.32 -3.32
N ILE A 72 6.13 -4.51 -2.99
CA ILE A 72 7.53 -4.80 -2.63
C ILE A 72 8.02 -5.99 -3.45
N GLU A 73 9.34 -6.11 -3.57
CA GLU A 73 10.00 -7.29 -4.14
C GLU A 73 11.19 -7.66 -3.27
N ALA A 74 11.59 -8.94 -3.30
CA ALA A 74 12.80 -9.38 -2.61
C ALA A 74 14.02 -8.68 -3.21
N ALA A 75 14.75 -7.95 -2.37
CA ALA A 75 15.92 -7.18 -2.77
C ALA A 75 16.95 -7.20 -1.63
N ALA A 76 17.98 -8.04 -1.79
CA ALA A 76 19.02 -8.18 -0.80
C ALA A 76 19.74 -6.84 -0.57
N GLY A 77 19.80 -6.40 0.69
CA GLY A 77 20.43 -5.14 1.07
C GLY A 77 19.52 -3.91 0.99
N GLU A 78 18.26 -4.05 0.57
CA GLU A 78 17.25 -3.01 0.70
C GLU A 78 16.41 -3.21 1.97
N THR A 79 15.96 -2.09 2.54
CA THR A 79 15.08 -2.07 3.72
C THR A 79 13.89 -1.14 3.44
N THR A 80 12.68 -1.66 3.63
CA THR A 80 11.44 -0.92 3.45
C THR A 80 10.89 -0.46 4.80
N ASN A 81 10.68 0.85 4.97
CA ASN A 81 10.01 1.37 6.17
C ASN A 81 8.48 1.21 6.08
N GLY A 82 7.80 1.08 7.20
CA GLY A 82 6.37 0.85 7.24
C GLY A 82 5.83 0.80 8.66
N VAL A 83 4.76 0.04 8.85
CA VAL A 83 4.14 -0.19 10.15
C VAL A 83 3.76 -1.65 10.32
N VAL A 84 3.61 -2.10 11.57
CA VAL A 84 2.94 -3.35 11.92
C VAL A 84 1.67 -3.08 12.69
N ALA A 85 0.62 -3.87 12.44
CA ALA A 85 -0.60 -3.85 13.24
C ALA A 85 -1.15 -5.27 13.45
N HIS A 86 -1.75 -5.53 14.61
CA HIS A 86 -2.35 -6.82 14.91
C HIS A 86 -3.73 -6.93 14.25
N VAL A 87 -3.93 -8.03 13.51
CA VAL A 87 -5.18 -8.38 12.85
C VAL A 87 -5.67 -9.70 13.42
N THR A 88 -6.87 -9.70 13.97
CA THR A 88 -7.51 -10.90 14.50
C THR A 88 -7.88 -11.88 13.38
N ASP A 89 -8.06 -13.15 13.73
CA ASP A 89 -8.49 -14.17 12.75
C ASP A 89 -9.83 -13.82 12.08
N ASP A 90 -10.73 -13.11 12.76
CA ASP A 90 -12.03 -12.69 12.23
C ASP A 90 -11.92 -11.49 11.27
N GLU A 91 -10.92 -10.63 11.45
CA GLU A 91 -10.65 -9.46 10.60
C GLU A 91 -9.87 -9.82 9.33
N LEU A 92 -9.03 -10.85 9.43
CA LEU A 92 -8.10 -11.27 8.38
C LEU A 92 -8.76 -11.53 7.01
N PRO A 93 -9.96 -12.16 6.91
CA PRO A 93 -10.63 -12.34 5.63
C PRO A 93 -11.04 -11.03 4.93
N ALA A 94 -11.32 -9.96 5.69
CA ALA A 94 -11.61 -8.66 5.10
C ALA A 94 -10.36 -8.04 4.49
N LEU A 95 -9.22 -8.19 5.16
CA LEU A 95 -7.93 -7.75 4.65
C LEU A 95 -7.51 -8.56 3.42
N ASP A 96 -7.66 -9.88 3.42
CA ASP A 96 -7.38 -10.73 2.25
C ASP A 96 -8.20 -10.36 1.03
N ARG A 97 -9.46 -9.96 1.23
CA ARG A 97 -10.31 -9.51 0.14
C ARG A 97 -9.83 -8.18 -0.46
N ARG A 98 -9.31 -7.28 0.39
CA ARG A 98 -8.69 -6.02 -0.05
C ARG A 98 -7.40 -6.31 -0.82
N GLU A 99 -6.57 -7.20 -0.31
CA GLU A 99 -5.24 -7.54 -0.83
C GLU A 99 -5.27 -8.75 -1.80
N ARG A 100 -6.42 -9.05 -2.43
CA ARG A 100 -6.69 -10.28 -3.19
C ARG A 100 -5.71 -10.68 -4.30
N ASN A 101 -4.89 -9.74 -4.77
CA ASN A 101 -3.91 -9.95 -5.84
C ASN A 101 -2.47 -9.87 -5.31
N TYR A 102 -2.30 -9.92 -3.99
CA TYR A 102 -1.03 -10.10 -3.31
C TYR A 102 -0.98 -11.48 -2.67
N ASP A 103 0.21 -12.05 -2.65
CA ASP A 103 0.53 -13.25 -1.88
C ASP A 103 0.93 -12.84 -0.46
N ARG A 104 0.39 -13.55 0.54
CA ARG A 104 0.80 -13.35 1.92
C ARG A 104 2.12 -14.10 2.17
N VAL A 105 3.14 -13.36 2.60
CA VAL A 105 4.48 -13.88 2.85
C VAL A 105 4.82 -13.71 4.34
N ASP A 106 5.40 -14.76 4.93
CA ASP A 106 5.94 -14.71 6.29
C ASP A 106 7.24 -13.92 6.31
N VAL A 107 7.30 -12.89 7.14
CA VAL A 107 8.46 -11.99 7.29
C VAL A 107 8.86 -11.83 8.76
N THR A 108 8.44 -12.78 9.61
CA THR A 108 8.63 -12.71 11.07
C THR A 108 10.06 -12.37 11.46
N ASP A 109 11.05 -13.01 10.83
CA ASP A 109 12.47 -12.85 11.15
C ASP A 109 13.15 -11.66 10.44
N GLN A 110 12.40 -10.90 9.63
CA GLN A 110 12.92 -9.81 8.80
C GLN A 110 12.43 -8.42 9.25
N VAL A 111 11.55 -8.37 10.26
CA VAL A 111 10.93 -7.13 10.70
C VAL A 111 11.56 -6.61 11.99
N THR A 112 12.05 -5.37 11.93
CA THR A 112 12.46 -4.60 13.11
C THR A 112 11.34 -3.65 13.51
N ILE A 113 11.00 -3.60 14.80
CA ILE A 113 9.84 -2.85 15.32
C ILE A 113 10.33 -1.74 16.22
N HIS A 114 9.78 -0.54 16.04
CA HIS A 114 10.12 0.63 16.81
C HIS A 114 9.00 0.95 17.81
N GLY A 115 9.38 1.10 19.08
CA GLY A 115 8.45 1.44 20.17
C GLY A 115 8.18 0.27 21.13
N ARG A 116 7.27 0.50 22.07
CA ARG A 116 6.82 -0.50 23.05
C ARG A 116 5.39 -0.91 22.72
N GLY A 117 5.06 -2.19 22.84
CA GLY A 117 3.69 -2.71 22.67
C GLY A 117 3.39 -3.44 21.36
N GLY A 118 4.37 -3.53 20.45
CA GLY A 118 4.26 -4.32 19.23
C GLY A 118 4.36 -5.85 19.46
N PRO A 119 4.51 -6.63 18.38
CA PRO A 119 4.71 -8.08 18.42
C PRO A 119 5.74 -8.53 19.46
N SER A 120 5.40 -9.59 20.20
CA SER A 120 6.31 -10.26 21.13
C SER A 120 7.08 -11.39 20.44
N THR A 121 8.13 -11.87 21.09
CA THR A 121 8.88 -13.05 20.61
C THR A 121 7.93 -14.24 20.42
N GLY A 122 7.89 -14.79 19.20
CA GLY A 122 7.01 -15.90 18.82
C GLY A 122 5.72 -15.46 18.11
N ASP A 123 5.42 -14.17 18.06
CA ASP A 123 4.33 -13.64 17.24
C ASP A 123 4.71 -13.70 15.75
N ARG A 124 3.74 -14.12 14.94
CA ARG A 124 3.92 -14.20 13.50
C ARG A 124 3.66 -12.86 12.84
N ILE A 125 4.56 -12.43 11.96
CA ILE A 125 4.43 -11.23 11.14
C ILE A 125 4.41 -11.63 9.66
N VAL A 126 3.41 -11.15 8.95
CA VAL A 126 3.26 -11.37 7.50
C VAL A 126 3.16 -10.05 6.77
N THR A 127 3.47 -10.06 5.48
CA THR A 127 3.22 -8.94 4.57
C THR A 127 2.55 -9.44 3.29
N TYR A 128 2.07 -8.52 2.47
CA TYR A 128 1.44 -8.80 1.18
C TYR A 128 2.41 -8.42 0.07
N VAL A 129 2.80 -9.36 -0.79
CA VAL A 129 3.72 -9.15 -1.93
C VAL A 129 2.92 -9.29 -3.22
N PRO A 130 3.02 -8.39 -4.21
CA PRO A 130 2.24 -8.50 -5.44
C PRO A 130 2.41 -9.86 -6.10
N GLY A 131 1.30 -10.53 -6.41
CA GLY A 131 1.32 -11.78 -7.17
C GLY A 131 1.67 -11.52 -8.64
N ALA A 132 2.12 -12.56 -9.34
CA ALA A 132 2.54 -12.48 -10.74
C ALA A 132 1.48 -11.82 -11.65
N THR A 133 0.19 -12.12 -11.43
CA THR A 133 -0.90 -11.51 -12.20
C THR A 133 -0.97 -9.99 -12.05
N ALA A 134 -0.73 -9.44 -10.85
CA ALA A 134 -0.73 -7.99 -10.64
C ALA A 134 0.48 -7.32 -11.31
N ILE A 135 1.63 -7.99 -11.27
CA ILE A 135 2.86 -7.54 -11.93
C ILE A 135 2.66 -7.52 -13.45
N ASP A 136 2.17 -8.62 -14.04
CA ASP A 136 1.89 -8.71 -15.48
C ASP A 136 0.90 -7.64 -15.96
N LEU A 137 -0.14 -7.35 -15.16
CA LEU A 137 -1.11 -6.30 -15.44
C LEU A 137 -0.44 -4.91 -15.50
N TYR A 138 0.44 -4.62 -14.54
CA TYR A 138 1.21 -3.37 -14.52
C TYR A 138 2.14 -3.29 -15.73
N GLU A 139 3.00 -4.29 -15.94
CA GLU A 139 4.01 -4.26 -17.00
C GLU A 139 3.38 -4.13 -18.38
N THR A 140 2.31 -4.87 -18.65
CA THR A 140 1.60 -4.82 -19.92
C THR A 140 0.93 -3.45 -20.14
N ALA A 141 0.37 -2.84 -19.10
CA ALA A 141 -0.24 -1.51 -19.20
C ALA A 141 0.83 -0.41 -19.35
N ARG A 142 1.93 -0.50 -18.60
CA ARG A 142 3.07 0.42 -18.70
C ARG A 142 3.68 0.40 -20.11
N ALA A 143 3.90 -0.77 -20.69
CA ALA A 143 4.42 -0.92 -22.05
C ALA A 143 3.52 -0.26 -23.12
N ARG A 144 2.22 -0.13 -22.85
CA ARG A 144 1.24 0.52 -23.72
C ARG A 144 1.04 2.01 -23.43
N GLY A 145 1.66 2.54 -22.37
CA GLY A 145 1.39 3.90 -21.89
C GLY A 145 0.02 4.06 -21.22
N GLU A 146 -0.55 2.96 -20.73
CA GLU A 146 -1.91 2.86 -20.15
C GLU A 146 -1.87 2.62 -18.62
N ALA A 147 -0.70 2.74 -17.99
CA ALA A 147 -0.55 2.65 -16.54
C ALA A 147 -0.50 4.04 -15.89
N ALA A 148 -1.18 4.21 -14.77
CA ALA A 148 -1.14 5.45 -14.00
C ALA A 148 -1.31 5.22 -12.50
N ILE A 149 -0.78 6.14 -11.70
CA ILE A 149 -1.07 6.20 -10.26
C ILE A 149 -2.16 7.25 -10.05
N THR A 150 -3.17 6.96 -9.24
CA THR A 150 -4.16 7.99 -8.91
C THR A 150 -3.59 8.99 -7.92
N ARG A 151 -3.92 10.27 -8.10
CA ARG A 151 -3.47 11.34 -7.19
C ARG A 151 -3.93 11.06 -5.77
N ARG A 152 -5.15 10.58 -5.58
CA ARG A 152 -5.63 10.18 -4.25
C ARG A 152 -4.78 9.10 -3.60
N TYR A 153 -4.34 8.08 -4.34
CA TYR A 153 -3.48 7.04 -3.78
C TYR A 153 -2.10 7.59 -3.43
N TRP A 154 -1.52 8.39 -4.34
CA TRP A 154 -0.25 9.07 -4.12
C TRP A 154 -0.28 9.92 -2.83
N ASP A 155 -1.26 10.81 -2.71
CA ASP A 155 -1.41 11.72 -1.57
C ASP A 155 -1.72 10.96 -0.28
N LEU A 156 -2.50 9.87 -0.34
CA LEU A 156 -2.79 9.01 0.81
C LEU A 156 -1.51 8.42 1.39
N VAL A 157 -0.65 7.83 0.55
CA VAL A 157 0.56 7.16 1.03
C VAL A 157 1.59 8.18 1.51
N ASP A 158 1.84 9.23 0.73
CA ASP A 158 2.78 10.28 1.13
C ASP A 158 2.32 10.98 2.42
N GLY A 159 1.03 11.26 2.55
CA GLY A 159 0.44 11.81 3.78
C GLY A 159 0.54 10.86 4.97
N ALA A 160 0.40 9.54 4.77
CA ALA A 160 0.55 8.55 5.83
C ALA A 160 1.98 8.54 6.37
N PHE A 161 3.00 8.54 5.51
CA PHE A 161 4.39 8.64 5.95
C PHE A 161 4.72 10.01 6.55
N ALA A 162 4.14 11.10 6.04
CA ALA A 162 4.27 12.43 6.64
C ALA A 162 3.74 12.46 8.09
N ALA A 163 2.65 11.76 8.38
CA ALA A 163 2.08 11.67 9.72
C ALA A 163 2.96 10.89 10.72
N LEU A 164 3.85 10.02 10.24
CA LEU A 164 4.87 9.35 11.07
C LEU A 164 6.07 10.27 11.40
N GLY A 165 6.14 11.44 10.79
CA GLY A 165 7.21 12.43 11.00
C GLY A 165 8.14 12.59 9.80
N HIS A 166 8.85 13.71 9.82
CA HIS A 166 9.70 14.18 8.70
C HIS A 166 10.67 13.10 8.21
N ASP A 167 11.46 12.52 9.12
CA ASP A 167 12.51 11.55 8.77
C ASP A 167 11.94 10.26 8.14
N ARG A 168 10.72 9.86 8.55
CA ARG A 168 10.07 8.66 8.00
C ARG A 168 9.59 8.90 6.58
N ARG A 169 9.06 10.11 6.32
CA ARG A 169 8.67 10.54 4.97
C ARG A 169 9.89 10.70 4.07
N GLU A 170 10.97 11.30 4.56
CA GLU A 170 12.22 11.42 3.80
C GLU A 170 12.78 10.05 3.43
N ARG A 171 12.79 9.10 4.38
CA ARG A 171 13.17 7.72 4.10
C ARG A 171 12.25 7.05 3.09
N TYR A 172 10.93 7.25 3.19
CA TYR A 172 9.98 6.75 2.19
C TYR A 172 10.33 7.25 0.78
N HIS A 173 10.63 8.53 0.61
CA HIS A 173 11.05 9.10 -0.67
C HIS A 173 12.42 8.59 -1.14
N ALA A 174 13.37 8.42 -0.22
CA ALA A 174 14.72 7.95 -0.55
C ALA A 174 14.76 6.47 -0.97
N THR A 175 13.87 5.64 -0.44
CA THR A 175 13.83 4.18 -0.71
C THR A 175 12.75 3.75 -1.70
N THR A 176 11.92 4.69 -2.17
CA THR A 176 10.91 4.43 -3.20
C THR A 176 11.35 5.06 -4.51
N PRO A 177 11.56 4.28 -5.58
CA PRO A 177 11.82 4.83 -6.89
C PRO A 177 10.71 5.80 -7.32
N LEU A 178 11.09 6.92 -7.95
CA LEU A 178 10.13 7.77 -8.63
C LEU A 178 9.38 6.94 -9.68
N PRO A 179 8.04 7.09 -9.80
CA PRO A 179 7.32 6.39 -10.82
C PRO A 179 7.72 6.90 -12.21
N ASP A 180 7.80 5.99 -13.16
CA ASP A 180 8.01 6.29 -14.58
C ASP A 180 6.69 6.34 -15.38
N ILE A 181 5.58 6.30 -14.65
CA ILE A 181 4.19 6.41 -15.13
C ILE A 181 3.55 7.67 -14.53
N PRO A 182 2.55 8.27 -15.19
CA PRO A 182 1.94 9.50 -14.73
C PRO A 182 1.14 9.32 -13.43
N VAL A 183 1.13 10.37 -12.61
CA VAL A 183 0.16 10.54 -11.52
C VAL A 183 -1.02 11.38 -12.05
N ILE A 184 -2.22 10.82 -12.08
CA ILE A 184 -3.41 11.45 -12.68
C ILE A 184 -4.52 11.66 -11.66
N VAL A 185 -5.39 12.63 -11.91
CA VAL A 185 -6.65 12.78 -11.15
C VAL A 185 -7.68 11.85 -11.75
N ALA A 186 -8.15 10.87 -10.98
CA ALA A 186 -9.12 9.90 -11.49
C ALA A 186 -10.51 10.55 -11.66
N PRO A 187 -11.37 10.04 -12.56
CA PRO A 187 -12.67 10.67 -12.87
C PRO A 187 -13.65 10.66 -11.70
N ASP A 188 -13.58 9.64 -10.85
CA ASP A 188 -14.37 9.54 -9.61
C ASP A 188 -13.91 10.55 -8.55
N GLU A 189 -12.69 11.08 -8.65
CA GLU A 189 -12.19 12.20 -7.84
C GLU A 189 -12.71 13.56 -8.33
N GLN A 190 -13.23 13.65 -9.57
CA GLN A 190 -13.74 14.89 -10.15
C GLN A 190 -15.19 15.21 -9.76
N THR A 191 -15.92 14.24 -9.18
CA THR A 191 -17.31 14.46 -8.76
C THR A 191 -17.34 14.87 -7.28
N PRO A 192 -17.71 16.11 -6.93
CA PRO A 192 -17.91 16.46 -5.53
C PRO A 192 -19.00 15.56 -4.95
N VAL A 193 -18.73 14.96 -3.79
CA VAL A 193 -19.72 14.19 -3.04
C VAL A 193 -20.92 15.11 -2.82
N ARG A 194 -22.02 14.86 -3.54
CA ARG A 194 -23.30 15.50 -3.25
C ARG A 194 -23.72 14.94 -1.89
N HIS A 195 -23.46 15.69 -0.83
CA HIS A 195 -24.14 15.47 0.45
C HIS A 195 -25.63 15.47 0.15
N ARG A 196 -26.29 14.33 0.36
CA ARG A 196 -27.75 14.32 0.48
C ARG A 196 -28.07 15.23 1.67
N ALA A 197 -28.74 16.34 1.36
CA ALA A 197 -29.42 17.18 2.34
C ALA A 197 -30.53 16.39 3.04
#